data_AF-A0A7J7P0J7-F1
#
_entry.id   AF-A0A7J7P0J7-F1
#
_cell.length_a   1.000
_cell.length_b   1.000
_cell.length_c   1.000
_cell.angle_alpha   90.00
_cell.angle_beta   90.00
_cell.angle_gamma   90.00
#
_symmetry.space_group_name_H-M   'P 1'
#
loop_
_entity.id
_entity.type
_entity.pdbx_description
1 polymer ?
#
loop_
_entity_poly.entity_id
_entity_poly.type
_entity_poly.pdbx_seq_one_letter_code
_entity_poly.pdbx_strand_id
1 'polypeptide(L)'
;MKDPYMCMPVTNVIRIIRMLFPNDAKISDDSKETVQECVFQFIHLVTQLANEHCLYDQRKTVIADDLIWAMGKLGFEQCVTPLCYFLYRYCESESDRGTVRGGG
;
A
#
# COMPACT_ATOMS: atom_id res chain seq x y z
N MET A 1 -17.45 -9.77 17.38
CA MET A 1 -16.23 -10.60 17.45
C MET A 1 -15.22 -9.89 16.55
N LYS A 2 -14.15 -9.30 17.09
CA LYS A 2 -13.20 -8.53 16.26
C LYS A 2 -12.44 -9.50 15.36
N ASP A 3 -12.49 -9.25 14.06
CA ASP A 3 -11.86 -10.09 13.05
C ASP A 3 -10.32 -10.10 13.26
N PRO A 4 -9.67 -11.27 13.34
CA PRO A 4 -8.23 -11.38 13.58
C PRO A 4 -7.35 -10.79 12.46
N TYR A 5 -7.94 -10.39 11.32
CA TYR A 5 -7.24 -9.80 10.19
C TYR A 5 -7.20 -8.26 10.18
N MET A 6 -7.68 -7.58 11.24
CA MET A 6 -7.52 -6.12 11.36
C MET A 6 -6.07 -5.75 11.68
N CYS A 7 -5.19 -5.84 10.68
CA CYS A 7 -3.74 -5.71 10.81
C CYS A 7 -3.24 -4.29 11.11
N MET A 8 -4.05 -3.25 10.93
CA MET A 8 -3.63 -1.88 11.21
C MET A 8 -4.09 -1.44 12.60
N PRO A 9 -3.16 -1.06 13.50
CA PRO A 9 -3.51 -0.45 14.77
C PRO A 9 -4.40 0.78 14.58
N VAL A 10 -5.48 0.90 15.38
CA VAL A 10 -6.41 2.03 15.30
C VAL A 10 -5.71 3.38 15.52
N THR A 11 -4.63 3.39 16.30
CA THR A 11 -3.77 4.56 16.52
C THR A 11 -3.14 5.08 15.23
N ASN A 12 -2.71 4.19 14.33
CA ASN A 12 -2.15 4.57 13.04
C ASN A 12 -3.24 5.15 12.12
N VAL A 13 -4.44 4.57 12.12
CA VAL A 13 -5.59 5.10 11.38
C VAL A 13 -5.96 6.49 11.88
N ILE A 14 -6.09 6.68 13.20
CA ILE A 14 -6.39 7.99 13.79
C ILE A 14 -5.33 9.02 13.37
N ARG A 15 -4.05 8.66 13.40
CA ARG A 15 -2.96 9.56 13.01
C ARG A 15 -3.08 10.00 11.55
N ILE A 16 -3.42 9.09 10.63
CA ILE A 16 -3.60 9.42 9.21
C ILE A 16 -4.85 10.29 9.01
N ILE A 17 -5.99 9.94 9.62
CA ILE A 17 -7.22 10.75 9.54
C ILE A 17 -6.93 12.17 10.03
N ARG A 18 -6.21 12.33 11.15
CA ARG A 18 -5.83 13.63 11.71
C ARG A 18 -4.99 14.50 10.77
N MET A 19 -4.25 13.92 9.82
CA MET A 19 -3.49 14.71 8.84
C MET A 19 -4.40 15.43 7.84
N LEU A 20 -5.67 15.03 7.74
CA LEU A 20 -6.66 15.59 6.81
C LEU A 20 -7.61 16.62 7.45
N PHE A 21 -7.58 16.76 8.78
CA PHE A 21 -8.54 17.59 9.52
C PHE A 21 -7.85 18.53 10.52
N PRO A 22 -8.52 19.62 10.93
CA PRO A 22 -8.06 20.45 12.05
C PRO A 22 -7.85 19.65 13.35
N ASN A 23 -6.94 20.14 14.21
CA ASN A 23 -6.56 19.46 15.45
C ASN A 23 -7.72 19.25 16.43
N ASP A 24 -8.73 20.11 16.40
CA ASP A 24 -9.91 20.10 17.26
C ASP A 24 -11.07 19.27 16.69
N ALA A 25 -10.96 18.76 15.46
CA ALA A 25 -11.98 17.93 14.85
C ALA A 25 -12.30 16.69 15.72
N LYS A 26 -13.54 16.25 15.76
CA LYS A 26 -13.92 15.00 16.45
C LYS A 26 -13.97 13.86 15.45
N ILE A 27 -13.43 12.70 15.84
CA ILE A 27 -13.44 11.46 15.03
C ILE A 27 -14.20 10.42 15.83
N SER A 28 -15.35 9.96 15.32
CA SER A 28 -16.16 8.93 15.99
C SER A 28 -15.47 7.57 15.95
N ASP A 29 -15.90 6.65 16.81
CA ASP A 29 -15.38 5.28 16.81
C ASP A 29 -15.77 4.53 15.53
N ASP A 30 -17.02 4.70 15.07
CA ASP A 30 -17.49 4.14 13.80
C ASP A 30 -16.63 4.58 12.61
N SER A 31 -16.22 5.86 12.54
CA SER A 31 -15.33 6.33 11.47
C SER A 31 -13.96 5.65 11.50
N LYS A 32 -13.43 5.34 12.69
CA LYS A 32 -12.13 4.65 12.81
C LYS A 32 -12.25 3.22 12.32
N GLU A 33 -13.32 2.52 12.72
CA GLU A 33 -13.59 1.13 12.31
C GLU A 33 -13.84 1.04 10.80
N THR A 34 -14.68 1.91 10.24
CA THR A 34 -14.93 1.96 8.79
C THR A 34 -13.63 2.19 8.01
N VAL A 35 -12.78 3.13 8.44
CA VAL A 35 -11.51 3.35 7.74
C VAL A 35 -10.56 2.16 7.87
N GLN A 36 -10.53 1.48 9.03
CA GLN A 36 -9.76 0.23 9.18
C GLN A 36 -10.23 -0.85 8.21
N GLU A 37 -11.53 -1.06 8.09
CA GLU A 37 -12.13 -2.00 7.14
C GLU A 37 -11.82 -1.59 5.69
N CYS A 38 -11.96 -0.32 5.35
CA CYS A 38 -11.63 0.18 4.01
C CYS A 38 -10.17 -0.07 3.64
N VAL A 39 -9.23 0.17 4.57
CA VAL A 39 -7.80 -0.07 4.31
C VAL A 39 -7.50 -1.56 4.18
N PHE A 40 -8.12 -2.39 5.01
CA PHE A 40 -8.01 -3.84 4.88
C PHE A 40 -8.49 -4.32 3.52
N GLN A 41 -9.70 -3.89 3.11
CA GLN A 41 -10.26 -4.22 1.81
C GLN A 41 -9.43 -3.67 0.66
N PHE A 42 -8.85 -2.48 0.79
CA PHE A 42 -7.92 -1.92 -0.19
C PHE A 42 -6.70 -2.82 -0.39
N ILE A 43 -6.04 -3.25 0.69
CA ILE A 43 -4.89 -4.15 0.62
C ILE A 43 -5.31 -5.47 -0.03
N HIS A 44 -6.44 -6.03 0.36
CA HIS A 44 -6.95 -7.29 -0.19
C HIS A 44 -7.21 -7.17 -1.69
N LEU A 45 -7.94 -6.14 -2.11
CA LEU A 45 -8.35 -5.94 -3.50
C LEU A 45 -7.15 -5.68 -4.43
N VAL A 46 -6.24 -4.79 -4.03
CA VAL A 46 -5.01 -4.49 -4.79
C VAL A 46 -4.16 -5.76 -4.93
N THR A 47 -3.96 -6.49 -3.82
CA THR A 47 -3.16 -7.72 -3.83
C THR A 47 -3.80 -8.79 -4.71
N GLN A 48 -5.13 -8.92 -4.65
CA GLN A 48 -5.86 -9.89 -5.47
C GLN A 48 -5.70 -9.58 -6.96
N LEU A 49 -5.93 -8.34 -7.38
CA LEU A 49 -5.81 -7.95 -8.80
C LEU A 49 -4.37 -8.06 -9.31
N ALA A 50 -3.38 -7.67 -8.51
CA ALA A 50 -1.98 -7.84 -8.88
C ALA A 50 -1.61 -9.32 -9.03
N ASN A 51 -2.13 -10.18 -8.16
CA ASN A 51 -1.93 -11.63 -8.27
C ASN A 51 -2.63 -12.21 -9.52
N GLU A 52 -3.85 -11.78 -9.83
CA GLU A 52 -4.56 -12.17 -11.06
C GLU A 52 -3.76 -11.79 -12.31
N HIS A 53 -3.20 -10.56 -12.35
CA HIS A 53 -2.35 -10.11 -13.46
C HIS A 53 -1.04 -10.92 -13.56
N CYS A 54 -0.38 -11.17 -12.44
CA CYS A 54 0.81 -12.01 -12.37
C CYS A 54 0.56 -13.42 -12.91
N LEU A 55 -0.57 -14.03 -12.53
CA LEU A 55 -0.97 -15.36 -12.98
C LEU A 55 -1.34 -15.39 -14.46
N TYR A 56 -2.00 -14.34 -14.96
CA TYR A 56 -2.29 -14.17 -16.38
C TYR A 56 -1.00 -14.18 -17.23
N ASP A 57 0.05 -13.52 -16.73
CA ASP A 57 1.39 -13.50 -17.33
C ASP A 57 2.21 -14.78 -17.09
N GLN A 58 1.60 -15.84 -16.54
CA GLN A 58 2.25 -17.12 -16.21
C GLN A 58 3.44 -17.00 -15.23
N ARG A 59 3.46 -15.93 -14.42
CA ARG A 59 4.46 -15.73 -13.38
C ARG A 59 3.94 -16.24 -12.03
N LYS A 60 4.88 -16.68 -11.19
CA LYS A 60 4.60 -17.13 -9.80
C LYS A 60 4.94 -16.07 -8.75
N THR A 61 5.55 -14.97 -9.17
CA THR A 61 6.02 -13.91 -8.29
C THR A 61 5.41 -12.60 -8.75
N VAL A 62 4.59 -12.02 -7.88
CA VAL A 62 4.03 -10.68 -8.05
C VAL A 62 5.17 -9.67 -7.98
N ILE A 63 5.29 -8.82 -9.01
CA ILE A 63 6.31 -7.77 -9.09
C ILE A 63 5.67 -6.39 -8.94
N ALA A 64 6.51 -5.35 -8.84
CA ALA A 64 6.05 -3.98 -8.68
C ALA A 64 5.11 -3.51 -9.82
N ASP A 65 5.35 -3.95 -11.06
CA ASP A 65 4.52 -3.60 -12.21
C ASP A 65 3.09 -4.16 -12.09
N ASP A 66 2.91 -5.34 -11.46
CA ASP A 66 1.58 -5.90 -11.22
C ASP A 66 0.77 -5.01 -10.25
N LEU A 67 1.44 -4.48 -9.23
CA LEU A 67 0.82 -3.55 -8.28
C LEU A 67 0.48 -2.22 -8.94
N ILE A 68 1.38 -1.68 -9.77
CA ILE A 68 1.12 -0.46 -10.54
C ILE A 68 -0.07 -0.66 -11.49
N TRP A 69 -0.11 -1.79 -12.18
CA TRP A 69 -1.23 -2.16 -13.04
C TRP A 69 -2.55 -2.25 -12.26
N ALA A 70 -2.55 -2.92 -11.12
CA ALA A 70 -3.73 -3.06 -10.27
C ALA A 70 -4.24 -1.69 -9.77
N MET A 71 -3.34 -0.79 -9.36
CA MET A 71 -3.71 0.58 -8.96
C MET A 71 -4.37 1.36 -10.11
N GLY A 72 -3.81 1.29 -11.32
CA GLY A 72 -4.42 1.90 -12.50
C GLY A 72 -5.77 1.28 -12.83
N LYS A 73 -5.90 -0.05 -12.75
CA LYS A 73 -7.14 -0.77 -13.05
C LYS A 73 -8.28 -0.43 -12.08
N LEU A 74 -7.94 -0.14 -10.82
CA LEU A 74 -8.89 0.25 -9.77
C LEU A 74 -9.25 1.74 -9.78
N GLY A 75 -8.65 2.56 -10.65
CA GLY A 75 -8.92 4.00 -10.70
C GLY A 75 -8.15 4.81 -9.64
N PHE A 76 -6.97 4.34 -9.23
CA PHE A 76 -6.05 5.07 -8.35
C PHE A 76 -4.87 5.67 -9.14
N GLU A 77 -5.14 6.27 -10.29
CA GLU A 77 -4.12 6.83 -11.19
C GLU A 77 -3.27 7.91 -10.51
N GLN A 78 -3.85 8.67 -9.59
CA GLN A 78 -3.13 9.66 -8.78
C GLN A 78 -2.05 9.04 -7.88
N CYS A 79 -2.17 7.76 -7.54
CA CYS A 79 -1.20 7.02 -6.75
C CYS A 79 -0.09 6.41 -7.61
N VAL A 80 -0.36 6.14 -8.91
CA VAL A 80 0.58 5.49 -9.82
C VAL A 80 1.87 6.29 -9.97
N THR A 81 1.78 7.59 -10.29
CA THR A 81 2.97 8.42 -10.52
C THR A 81 3.88 8.50 -9.29
N PRO A 82 3.35 8.82 -8.07
CA PRO A 82 4.15 8.78 -6.85
C PRO A 82 4.77 7.40 -6.55
N LEU A 83 4.03 6.31 -6.79
CA LEU A 83 4.51 4.95 -6.56
C LEU A 83 5.68 4.60 -7.50
N CYS A 84 5.57 4.91 -8.79
CA CYS A 84 6.65 4.70 -9.74
C CYS A 84 7.91 5.48 -9.35
N TYR A 85 7.75 6.74 -8.93
CA TYR A 85 8.86 7.55 -8.44
C TYR A 85 9.52 6.94 -7.20
N PHE A 86 8.71 6.50 -6.23
CA PHE A 86 9.21 5.83 -5.03
C PHE A 86 10.01 4.57 -5.37
N LEU A 87 9.49 3.72 -6.26
CA LEU A 87 10.15 2.47 -6.68
C LEU A 87 11.48 2.74 -7.40
N TYR A 88 11.51 3.74 -8.28
CA TYR A 88 12.75 4.17 -8.93
C TYR A 88 13.82 4.56 -7.90
N ARG A 89 13.47 5.43 -6.95
CA ARG A 89 14.38 5.87 -5.87
C ARG A 89 14.82 4.72 -4.97
N TYR A 90 13.92 3.78 -4.69
CA TYR A 90 14.22 2.60 -3.90
C TYR A 90 15.28 1.72 -4.60
N CYS A 91 15.10 1.45 -5.89
CA CYS A 91 16.05 0.67 -6.69
C CYS A 91 17.43 1.34 -6.79
N GLU A 92 17.50 2.66 -6.98
CA GLU A 92 18.76 3.41 -6.93
C GLU A 92 19.49 3.19 -5.59
N SER A 93 18.76 3.33 -4.48
CA SER A 93 19.33 3.20 -3.14
C SER A 93 19.80 1.79 -2.79
N GLU A 94 19.13 0.75 -3.31
CA GLU A 94 19.54 -0.64 -3.10
C GLU A 94 20.77 -0.99 -3.96
N SER A 95 20.92 -0.38 -5.14
CA SER A 95 22.10 -0.54 -6.00
C SER A 95 23.38 0.02 -5.35
N ASP A 96 23.28 1.18 -4.69
CA ASP A 96 24.36 1.78 -3.91
C ASP A 96 24.74 0.96 -2.67
N ARG A 97 23.77 0.26 -2.05
CA ARG A 97 24.04 -0.64 -0.92
C ARG A 97 24.72 -1.94 -1.34
N GLY A 98 24.45 -2.42 -2.56
CA GLY A 98 25.08 -3.61 -3.12
C GLY A 98 26.57 -3.43 -3.43
N THR A 99 27.00 -2.22 -3.76
CA THR A 99 28.41 -1.91 -4.08
C THR A 99 29.31 -1.88 -2.84
N VAL A 100 28.78 -1.62 -1.65
CA VAL A 100 29.55 -1.56 -0.39
C VAL A 100 29.89 -2.95 0.17
N ARG A 101 29.17 -4.01 -0.20
CA ARG A 101 29.37 -5.38 0.34
C ARG A 101 30.20 -6.32 -0.56
N GLY A 102 30.76 -5.82 -1.66
CA GLY A 102 31.50 -6.61 -2.66
C GLY A 102 33.02 -6.45 -2.66
N GLY A 103 33.62 -5.86 -1.63
CA GLY A 103 35.08 -5.69 -1.51
C GLY A 103 35.61 -6.20 -0.18
N GLY A 104 36.10 -7.44 -0.16
CA GLY A 104 36.75 -8.09 0.98
C GLY A 104 37.24 -9.48 0.60
#